data_AF-A0A9R1S0K7-F1
#
_entry.id   AF-A0A9R1S0K7-F1
#
_cell.length_a   1.000
_cell.length_b   1.000
_cell.length_c   1.000
_cell.angle_alpha   90.00
_cell.angle_beta   90.00
_cell.angle_gamma   90.00
#
_symmetry.space_group_name_H-M   'P 1'
#
loop_
_entity.id
_entity.type
_entity.pdbx_description
1 polymer ?
#
loop_
_entity_poly.entity_id
_entity_poly.type
_entity_poly.pdbx_seq_one_letter_code
_entity_poly.pdbx_strand_id
1 'polypeptide(L)'
;MHTNHILREFHYKNKSINFSKLMVKRIFNVPSGDRPVKLLKKSDEHVLCNIYKEGNRAPIAHVIKLLKDCGNEDKVMINRTWALIALATVVCPGTGNMVNLEYLSSLEDMHSMHDLAWDKHLLTRAMEEVVVFQEKKRMQVTAENPVEFQICSCLPMLADHIYGSC
;
A
#
# COMPACT_ATOMS: atom_id res chain seq x y z
N MET A 1 -16.24 22.41 -5.67
CA MET A 1 -16.31 21.80 -4.33
C MET A 1 -14.93 21.90 -3.70
N HIS A 2 -14.83 22.48 -2.52
CA HIS A 2 -13.59 22.62 -1.77
C HIS A 2 -13.42 21.33 -0.96
N THR A 3 -12.52 20.44 -1.39
CA THR A 3 -12.29 19.17 -0.68
C THR A 3 -11.62 19.47 0.65
N ASN A 4 -12.36 19.34 1.74
CA ASN A 4 -11.81 19.52 3.07
C ASN A 4 -10.92 18.32 3.42
N HIS A 5 -9.60 18.52 3.47
CA HIS A 5 -8.61 17.47 3.78
C HIS A 5 -8.79 16.82 5.17
N ILE A 6 -9.67 17.37 6.02
CA ILE A 6 -10.03 16.82 7.34
C ILE A 6 -11.10 15.72 7.23
N LEU A 7 -11.94 15.76 6.19
CA LEU A 7 -12.95 14.74 5.97
C LEU A 7 -12.29 13.58 5.24
N ARG A 8 -12.15 12.45 5.92
CA ARG A 8 -11.65 11.17 5.37
C ARG A 8 -12.66 10.55 4.40
N GLU A 9 -13.15 11.36 3.46
CA GLU A 9 -14.28 11.04 2.62
C GLU A 9 -13.87 10.84 1.17
N PHE A 10 -14.26 9.68 0.65
CA PHE A 10 -14.21 9.37 -0.76
C PHE A 10 -15.57 9.62 -1.38
N HIS A 11 -15.63 10.59 -2.29
CA HIS A 11 -16.82 10.90 -3.06
C HIS A 11 -16.75 10.28 -4.45
N TYR A 12 -17.77 9.52 -4.81
CA TYR A 12 -17.94 9.02 -6.17
C TYR A 12 -19.43 8.96 -6.54
N LYS A 13 -19.79 9.63 -7.64
CA LYS A 13 -21.20 9.86 -8.03
C LYS A 13 -21.98 10.47 -6.86
N ASN A 14 -23.10 9.85 -6.46
CA ASN A 14 -23.94 10.32 -5.35
C ASN A 14 -23.62 9.61 -4.02
N LYS A 15 -22.47 8.92 -3.91
CA LYS A 15 -22.05 8.21 -2.70
C LYS A 15 -20.86 8.92 -2.06
N SER A 16 -20.87 8.98 -0.73
CA SER A 16 -19.71 9.34 0.10
C SER A 16 -19.38 8.16 1.00
N ILE A 17 -18.09 7.86 1.15
CA ILE A 17 -17.58 6.83 2.04
C ILE A 17 -16.58 7.47 2.98
N ASN A 18 -16.82 7.37 4.29
CA ASN A 18 -15.86 7.82 5.30
C ASN A 18 -14.95 6.66 5.70
N PHE A 19 -13.66 6.73 5.32
CA PHE A 19 -12.70 5.68 5.66
C PHE A 19 -12.18 5.84 7.09
N SER A 20 -12.25 4.75 7.84
CA SER A 20 -11.79 4.69 9.23
C SER A 20 -10.70 3.63 9.43
N LYS A 21 -9.89 3.79 10.49
CA LYS A 21 -8.90 2.79 10.89
C LYS A 21 -9.53 1.42 11.15
N LEU A 22 -10.73 1.40 11.73
CA LEU A 22 -11.46 0.17 12.02
C LEU A 22 -11.80 -0.59 10.73
N MET A 23 -12.19 0.11 9.67
CA MET A 23 -12.44 -0.51 8.36
C MET A 23 -11.17 -1.13 7.78
N VAL A 24 -10.04 -0.40 7.85
CA VAL A 24 -8.74 -0.90 7.41
C VAL A 24 -8.35 -2.18 8.16
N LYS A 25 -8.49 -2.19 9.50
CA LYS A 25 -8.23 -3.39 10.32
C LYS A 25 -9.09 -4.58 9.89
N ARG A 26 -10.39 -4.35 9.65
CA ARG A 26 -11.33 -5.41 9.25
C ARG A 26 -11.07 -5.95 7.86
N ILE A 27 -10.81 -5.08 6.89
CA ILE A 27 -10.64 -5.47 5.48
C ILE A 27 -9.31 -6.17 5.26
N PHE A 28 -8.22 -5.64 5.82
CA PHE A 28 -6.88 -6.19 5.56
C PHE A 28 -6.40 -7.18 6.63
N ASN A 29 -7.10 -7.28 7.77
CA ASN A 29 -6.69 -8.10 8.91
C ASN A 29 -5.21 -7.89 9.31
N VAL A 30 -4.73 -6.65 9.20
CA VAL A 30 -3.34 -6.31 9.53
C VAL A 30 -3.17 -6.14 11.04
N PRO A 31 -2.02 -6.53 11.60
CA PRO A 31 -1.73 -6.22 12.99
C PRO A 31 -1.59 -4.70 13.14
N SER A 32 -1.94 -4.15 14.30
CA SER A 32 -1.92 -2.70 14.49
C SER A 32 -1.72 -2.31 15.95
N GLY A 33 -0.49 -1.92 16.26
CA GLY A 33 -0.12 -1.24 17.49
C GLY A 33 -0.09 0.28 17.31
N ASP A 34 0.69 0.96 18.14
CA ASP A 34 0.73 2.43 18.22
C ASP A 34 1.97 3.06 17.57
N ARG A 35 3.03 2.27 17.32
CA ARG A 35 4.29 2.79 16.76
C ARG A 35 4.12 3.11 15.27
N PRO A 36 4.63 4.21 14.74
CA PRO A 36 4.48 4.51 13.32
C PRO A 36 5.26 3.51 12.45
N VAL A 37 4.68 3.14 11.30
CA VAL A 37 5.40 2.44 10.23
C VAL A 37 6.52 3.34 9.73
N LYS A 38 7.74 2.83 9.72
CA LYS A 38 8.93 3.50 9.21
C LYS A 38 9.19 3.11 7.77
N LEU A 39 9.49 4.11 6.96
CA LEU A 39 9.86 3.94 5.57
C LEU A 39 11.29 4.43 5.38
N LEU A 40 12.08 3.70 4.60
CA LEU A 40 13.34 4.22 4.09
C LEU A 40 13.07 5.45 3.23
N LYS A 41 13.95 6.43 3.31
CA LYS A 41 14.00 7.54 2.37
C LYS A 41 14.80 7.11 1.15
N LYS A 42 14.61 7.81 0.02
CA LYS A 42 15.36 7.56 -1.22
C LYS A 42 16.88 7.66 -1.06
N SER A 43 17.34 8.46 -0.10
CA SER A 43 18.76 8.64 0.25
C SER A 43 19.33 7.52 1.13
N ASP A 44 18.47 6.67 1.70
CA ASP A 44 18.91 5.72 2.71
C ASP A 44 19.50 4.49 2.03
N GLU A 45 20.78 4.24 2.28
CA GLU A 45 21.39 2.95 1.94
C GLU A 45 20.95 1.90 2.96
N HIS A 46 20.44 0.77 2.46
CA HIS A 46 19.99 -0.33 3.31
C HIS A 46 20.48 -1.65 2.76
N VAL A 47 21.25 -2.40 3.56
CA VAL A 47 21.93 -3.61 3.11
C VAL A 47 20.97 -4.65 2.51
N LEU A 48 19.76 -4.75 3.09
CA LEU A 48 18.71 -5.65 2.63
C LEU A 48 18.17 -5.30 1.24
N CYS A 49 18.25 -4.05 0.79
CA CYS A 49 17.74 -3.65 -0.52
C CYS A 49 18.38 -4.46 -1.65
N ASN A 50 19.67 -4.78 -1.53
CA ASN A 50 20.42 -5.48 -2.58
C ASN A 50 19.95 -6.93 -2.77
N ILE A 51 19.37 -7.54 -1.73
CA ILE A 51 18.82 -8.90 -1.80
C ILE A 51 17.65 -8.93 -2.80
N TYR A 52 16.81 -7.90 -2.80
CA TYR A 52 15.54 -7.89 -3.54
C TYR A 52 15.63 -7.21 -4.91
N LYS A 53 16.83 -6.74 -5.29
CA LYS A 53 17.04 -5.99 -6.52
C LYS A 53 17.58 -6.86 -7.65
N GLU A 54 17.04 -6.63 -8.84
CA GLU A 54 17.62 -7.04 -10.11
C GLU A 54 18.10 -5.77 -10.84
N GLY A 55 19.41 -5.52 -10.78
CA GLY A 55 19.99 -4.23 -11.16
C GLY A 55 19.49 -3.10 -10.25
N ASN A 56 18.84 -2.10 -10.83
CA ASN A 56 18.33 -0.93 -10.09
C ASN A 56 16.84 -1.04 -9.69
N ARG A 57 16.19 -2.17 -9.97
CA ARG A 57 14.75 -2.36 -9.74
C ARG A 57 14.51 -3.53 -8.81
N ALA A 58 13.33 -3.61 -8.21
CA ALA A 58 12.90 -4.74 -7.38
C ALA A 58 11.60 -5.37 -7.93
N PRO A 59 11.66 -6.10 -9.06
CA PRO A 59 10.48 -6.69 -9.68
C PRO A 59 9.82 -7.73 -8.78
N ILE A 60 8.47 -7.75 -8.72
CA ILE A 60 7.74 -8.76 -7.93
C ILE A 60 8.11 -10.19 -8.37
N ALA A 61 8.28 -10.42 -9.68
CA ALA A 61 8.69 -11.73 -10.22
C ALA A 61 10.04 -12.21 -9.67
N HIS A 62 11.02 -11.30 -9.58
CA HIS A 62 12.32 -11.59 -8.99
C HIS A 62 12.18 -11.93 -7.50
N VAL A 63 11.40 -11.14 -6.75
CA VAL A 63 11.17 -11.38 -5.31
C VAL A 63 10.44 -12.71 -5.06
N ILE A 64 9.50 -13.10 -5.91
CA ILE A 64 8.85 -14.43 -5.87
C ILE A 64 9.87 -15.54 -6.11
N LYS A 65 10.80 -15.35 -7.05
CA LYS A 65 11.87 -16.33 -7.30
C LYS A 65 12.75 -16.48 -6.07
N LEU A 66 13.20 -15.38 -5.47
CA LEU A 66 13.98 -15.42 -4.21
C LEU A 66 13.27 -16.19 -3.11
N LEU A 67 11.95 -16.01 -2.96
CA LEU A 67 11.16 -16.73 -1.98
C LEU A 67 11.10 -18.25 -2.27
N LYS A 68 10.99 -18.64 -3.54
CA LYS A 68 10.98 -20.05 -3.97
C LYS A 68 12.33 -20.73 -3.81
N ASP A 69 13.41 -19.98 -4.04
CA ASP A 69 14.78 -20.48 -3.95
C ASP A 69 15.32 -20.44 -2.50
N CYS A 70 14.59 -19.78 -1.59
CA CYS A 70 14.96 -19.66 -0.17
C CYS A 70 14.84 -21.02 0.54
N GLY A 71 15.88 -21.38 1.30
CA GLY A 71 15.83 -22.56 2.16
C GLY A 71 14.79 -22.40 3.27
N ASN A 72 14.03 -23.46 3.56
CA ASN A 72 12.92 -23.44 4.52
C ASN A 72 13.31 -23.08 5.97
N GLU A 73 14.60 -23.04 6.28
CA GLU A 73 15.12 -22.73 7.61
C GLU A 73 15.24 -21.21 7.87
N ASP A 74 15.36 -20.38 6.83
CA ASP A 74 15.45 -18.92 6.97
C ASP A 74 14.06 -18.28 7.06
N LYS A 75 13.40 -18.52 8.20
CA LYS A 75 12.06 -18.00 8.49
C LYS A 75 11.99 -16.47 8.41
N VAL A 76 13.08 -15.76 8.74
CA VAL A 76 13.10 -14.29 8.73
C VAL A 76 13.05 -13.78 7.30
N MET A 77 13.90 -14.31 6.41
CA MET A 77 13.85 -13.98 4.99
C MET A 77 12.49 -14.35 4.40
N ILE A 78 11.97 -15.54 4.67
CA ILE A 78 10.67 -16.00 4.16
C ILE A 78 9.56 -15.03 4.56
N ASN A 79 9.43 -14.72 5.85
CA ASN A 79 8.36 -13.86 6.36
C ASN A 79 8.48 -12.43 5.80
N ARG A 80 9.69 -11.87 5.76
CA ARG A 80 9.92 -10.52 5.23
C ARG A 80 9.60 -10.43 3.75
N THR A 81 10.02 -11.44 2.99
CA THR A 81 9.80 -11.51 1.54
C THR A 81 8.31 -11.67 1.23
N TRP A 82 7.60 -12.52 1.98
CA TRP A 82 6.14 -12.63 1.91
C TRP A 82 5.44 -11.31 2.23
N ALA A 83 5.85 -10.60 3.29
CA ALA A 83 5.26 -9.31 3.64
C ALA A 83 5.44 -8.27 2.52
N LEU A 84 6.62 -8.19 1.91
CA LEU A 84 6.87 -7.31 0.75
C LEU A 84 5.97 -7.65 -0.45
N ILE A 85 5.81 -8.93 -0.76
CA ILE A 85 4.94 -9.39 -1.86
C ILE A 85 3.48 -9.03 -1.54
N ALA A 86 3.00 -9.32 -0.33
CA ALA A 86 1.63 -9.01 0.09
C ALA A 86 1.34 -7.50 0.04
N LEU A 87 2.29 -6.66 0.47
CA LEU A 87 2.22 -5.21 0.35
C LEU A 87 2.11 -4.77 -1.11
N ALA A 88 2.91 -5.36 -2.00
CA ALA A 88 2.97 -4.96 -3.40
C ALA A 88 1.80 -5.45 -4.26
N THR A 89 1.09 -6.49 -3.83
CA THR A 89 0.06 -7.17 -4.65
C THR A 89 -1.35 -7.04 -4.10
N VAL A 90 -1.52 -6.99 -2.78
CA VAL A 90 -2.86 -7.02 -2.14
C VAL A 90 -3.09 -5.78 -1.29
N VAL A 91 -2.15 -5.46 -0.40
CA VAL A 91 -2.40 -4.50 0.67
C VAL A 91 -2.24 -3.06 0.21
N CYS A 92 -1.15 -2.73 -0.50
CA CYS A 92 -0.88 -1.37 -0.97
C CYS A 92 -0.20 -1.40 -2.35
N PRO A 93 -0.83 -2.01 -3.38
CA PRO A 93 -0.24 -2.18 -4.69
C PRO A 93 0.11 -0.84 -5.38
N GLY A 94 1.22 -0.85 -6.09
CA GLY A 94 1.64 0.23 -7.00
C GLY A 94 1.50 -0.16 -8.47
N THR A 95 1.83 0.75 -9.38
CA THR A 95 1.69 0.53 -10.84
C THR A 95 2.88 -0.15 -11.51
N GLY A 96 4.02 -0.25 -10.81
CA GLY A 96 5.29 -0.65 -11.42
C GLY A 96 5.54 -2.16 -11.49
N ASN A 97 4.64 -3.01 -10.99
CA ASN A 97 4.91 -4.44 -10.75
C ASN A 97 6.22 -4.68 -9.95
N MET A 98 6.48 -3.80 -8.98
CA MET A 98 7.67 -3.80 -8.13
C MET A 98 7.25 -3.87 -6.66
N VAL A 99 8.07 -4.51 -5.84
CA VAL A 99 7.94 -4.37 -4.38
C VAL A 99 8.43 -2.99 -3.94
N ASN A 100 7.77 -2.40 -2.95
CA ASN A 100 8.26 -1.15 -2.36
C ASN A 100 9.27 -1.47 -1.25
N LEU A 101 10.56 -1.32 -1.57
CA LEU A 101 11.65 -1.56 -0.64
C LEU A 101 11.72 -0.56 0.52
N GLU A 102 11.00 0.57 0.47
CA GLU A 102 10.94 1.51 1.58
C GLU A 102 10.42 0.85 2.86
N TYR A 103 9.56 -0.16 2.75
CA TYR A 103 9.05 -0.91 3.89
C TYR A 103 10.10 -1.74 4.63
N LEU A 104 11.30 -1.96 4.05
CA LEU A 104 12.35 -2.72 4.72
C LEU A 104 12.75 -2.14 6.08
N SER A 105 12.65 -0.83 6.28
CA SER A 105 12.88 -0.20 7.60
C SER A 105 11.92 -0.72 8.68
N SER A 106 10.70 -1.11 8.30
CA SER A 106 9.69 -1.67 9.21
C SER A 106 9.70 -3.19 9.25
N LEU A 107 10.29 -3.84 8.24
CA LEU A 107 10.31 -5.30 8.08
C LEU A 107 11.69 -5.90 8.43
N GLU A 108 12.63 -5.11 8.91
CA GLU A 108 13.93 -5.58 9.37
C GLU A 108 13.78 -6.45 10.61
N ASP A 109 13.11 -5.93 11.65
CA ASP A 109 12.72 -6.69 12.83
C ASP A 109 11.27 -7.16 12.73
N MET A 110 11.11 -8.39 12.23
CA MET A 110 9.80 -9.01 12.02
C MET A 110 9.02 -9.24 13.32
N HIS A 111 9.66 -9.28 14.49
CA HIS A 111 8.97 -9.46 15.77
C HIS A 111 8.20 -8.19 16.18
N SER A 112 8.71 -7.02 15.80
CA SER A 112 8.10 -5.73 16.13
C SER A 112 6.97 -5.31 15.20
N MET A 113 6.68 -6.08 14.13
CA MET A 113 5.66 -5.71 13.15
C MET A 113 4.28 -5.50 13.76
N HIS A 114 3.97 -6.23 14.84
CA HIS A 114 2.67 -6.13 15.51
C HIS A 114 2.48 -4.82 16.27
N ASP A 115 3.57 -4.17 16.67
CA ASP A 115 3.55 -2.90 17.38
C ASP A 115 3.34 -1.72 16.44
N LEU A 116 3.49 -1.94 15.13
CA LEU A 116 3.37 -0.89 14.12
C LEU A 116 1.90 -0.60 13.78
N ALA A 117 1.58 0.68 13.64
CA ALA A 117 0.27 1.22 13.31
C ALA A 117 -0.03 1.09 11.81
N TRP A 118 -0.06 -0.15 11.30
CA TRP A 118 -0.34 -0.45 9.90
C TRP A 118 -1.71 0.05 9.46
N ASP A 119 -2.72 -0.01 10.32
CA ASP A 119 -4.04 0.55 10.06
C ASP A 119 -4.00 2.05 9.73
N LYS A 120 -3.25 2.83 10.52
CA LYS A 120 -3.07 4.26 10.32
C LYS A 120 -2.29 4.52 9.04
N HIS A 121 -1.22 3.76 8.81
CA HIS A 121 -0.38 3.89 7.63
C HIS A 121 -1.17 3.63 6.34
N LEU A 122 -1.90 2.52 6.27
CA LEU A 122 -2.72 2.17 5.12
C LEU A 122 -3.87 3.16 4.93
N LEU A 123 -4.52 3.62 6.01
CA LEU A 123 -5.51 4.69 5.90
C LEU A 123 -4.93 5.96 5.28
N THR A 124 -3.73 6.38 5.70
CA THR A 124 -3.05 7.53 5.09
C THR A 124 -2.79 7.29 3.60
N ARG A 125 -2.28 6.11 3.22
CA ARG A 125 -2.06 5.74 1.82
C ARG A 125 -3.34 5.68 0.99
N ALA A 126 -4.47 5.30 1.58
CA ALA A 126 -5.78 5.37 0.93
C ALA A 126 -6.17 6.83 0.67
N MET A 127 -6.04 7.69 1.69
CA MET A 127 -6.44 9.10 1.58
C MET A 127 -5.59 9.89 0.59
N GLU A 128 -4.29 9.60 0.50
CA GLU A 128 -3.42 10.15 -0.55
C GLU A 128 -3.94 9.79 -1.96
N GLU A 129 -4.33 8.53 -2.17
CA GLU A 129 -4.90 8.09 -3.45
C GLU A 129 -6.29 8.70 -3.71
N VAL A 130 -7.11 8.93 -2.67
CA VAL A 130 -8.39 9.63 -2.80
C VAL A 130 -8.19 11.04 -3.35
N VAL A 131 -7.18 11.77 -2.86
CA VAL A 131 -6.84 13.10 -3.37
C VAL A 131 -6.48 13.02 -4.84
N VAL A 132 -5.58 12.10 -5.21
CA VAL A 132 -5.17 11.89 -6.61
C VAL A 132 -6.36 11.54 -7.50
N PHE A 133 -7.25 10.65 -7.03
CA PHE A 133 -8.46 10.27 -7.75
C PHE A 133 -9.38 11.46 -8.01
N GLN A 134 -9.65 12.26 -6.98
CA GLN A 134 -10.56 13.40 -7.07
C GLN A 134 -10.00 14.49 -7.99
N GLU A 135 -8.69 14.74 -7.93
CA GLU A 135 -8.01 15.65 -8.85
C GLU A 135 -8.10 15.19 -10.29
N LYS A 136 -7.79 13.92 -10.56
CA LYS A 136 -7.90 13.33 -11.91
C LYS A 136 -9.34 13.39 -12.42
N LYS A 137 -10.33 13.10 -11.58
CA LYS A 137 -11.75 13.24 -11.95
C LYS A 137 -12.13 14.67 -12.29
N ARG A 138 -11.67 15.64 -11.51
CA ARG A 138 -11.90 17.07 -11.81
C ARG A 138 -11.31 17.45 -13.17
N MET A 139 -10.10 16.99 -13.47
CA MET A 139 -9.45 17.26 -14.77
C MET A 139 -10.19 16.59 -15.95
N GLN A 140 -10.74 15.39 -15.77
CA GLN A 140 -11.52 14.70 -16.81
C GLN A 140 -12.80 15.45 -17.18
N VAL A 141 -13.48 16.09 -16.23
CA VAL A 141 -14.72 16.85 -16.50
C VAL A 141 -14.47 17.99 -17.50
N THR A 142 -13.26 18.54 -17.51
CA THR A 142 -12.88 19.67 -18.36
C THR A 142 -12.08 19.25 -19.60
N ALA A 143 -11.82 17.96 -19.81
CA ALA A 143 -10.98 17.47 -20.90
C ALA A 143 -11.81 17.12 -22.14
N GLU A 144 -11.34 17.56 -23.32
CA GLU A 144 -11.95 17.21 -24.61
C GLU A 144 -11.79 15.72 -24.95
N ASN A 145 -10.72 15.08 -24.48
CA ASN A 145 -10.45 13.65 -24.60
C ASN A 145 -10.00 13.08 -23.23
N PRO A 146 -10.94 12.68 -22.36
CA PRO A 146 -10.59 12.19 -21.03
C PRO A 146 -9.84 10.86 -21.12
N VAL A 147 -8.59 10.85 -20.66
CA VAL A 147 -7.75 9.66 -20.58
C VAL A 147 -8.14 8.83 -19.37
N GLU A 148 -8.23 7.51 -19.53
CA GLU A 148 -8.42 6.59 -18.41
C GLU A 148 -7.25 6.65 -17.44
N PHE A 149 -7.52 6.51 -16.15
CA PHE A 149 -6.49 6.48 -15.13
C PHE A 149 -6.71 5.32 -14.17
N GLN A 150 -5.59 4.77 -13.70
CA GLN A 150 -5.59 3.70 -12.71
C GLN A 150 -5.71 4.27 -11.30
N ILE A 151 -6.40 3.51 -10.44
CA ILE A 151 -6.48 3.72 -9.00
C ILE A 151 -5.52 2.74 -8.34
N CYS A 152 -4.67 3.25 -7.45
CA CYS A 152 -3.59 2.49 -6.83
C CYS A 152 -3.84 2.29 -5.32
N SER A 153 -2.81 1.82 -4.59
CA SER A 153 -2.82 1.72 -3.13
C SER A 153 -3.91 0.75 -2.64
N CYS A 154 -4.32 0.92 -1.39
CA CYS A 154 -5.38 0.16 -0.74
C CYS A 154 -6.81 0.62 -1.10
N LEU A 155 -6.96 1.70 -1.87
CA LEU A 155 -8.26 2.32 -2.13
C LEU A 155 -9.27 1.37 -2.84
N PRO A 156 -8.90 0.61 -3.88
CA PRO A 156 -9.84 -0.33 -4.51
C PRO A 156 -10.39 -1.35 -3.52
N MET A 157 -9.55 -1.91 -2.66
CA MET A 157 -9.98 -2.89 -1.65
C MET A 157 -10.90 -2.29 -0.59
N LEU A 158 -10.66 -1.04 -0.19
CA LEU A 158 -11.54 -0.34 0.75
C LEU A 158 -12.88 0.06 0.13
N ALA A 159 -12.89 0.40 -1.15
CA ALA A 159 -14.11 0.77 -1.86
C ALA A 159 -14.96 -0.44 -2.21
N ASP A 160 -14.36 -1.53 -2.72
CA ASP A 160 -15.07 -2.69 -3.26
C ASP A 160 -15.87 -3.47 -2.19
N HIS A 161 -15.31 -3.61 -0.99
CA HIS A 161 -15.98 -4.29 0.14
C HIS A 161 -17.30 -3.61 0.56
N ILE A 162 -17.50 -2.35 0.19
CA ILE A 162 -18.70 -1.56 0.51
C ILE A 162 -19.73 -1.64 -0.63
N TYR A 163 -19.31 -1.92 -1.87
CA TYR A 163 -20.23 -2.11 -3.00
C TYR A 163 -20.81 -3.53 -3.08
N GLY A 164 -20.14 -4.54 -2.53
CA GLY A 164 -20.64 -5.93 -2.47
C GLY A 164 -21.61 -6.24 -1.32
N SER A 165 -21.85 -5.28 -0.42
CA SER A 165 -22.71 -5.44 0.77
C SER A 165 -24.04 -4.65 0.68
N CYS A 166 -24.43 -4.20 -0.52
CA CYS A 166 -25.71 -3.55 -0.79
C CYS A 166 -26.61 -4.43 -1.67
#